data_AF-A0A5B0VEK3-F1
#
_entry.id   AF-A0A5B0VEK3-F1
#
_cell.length_a   1.000
_cell.length_b   1.000
_cell.length_c   1.000
_cell.angle_alpha   90.00
_cell.angle_beta   90.00
_cell.angle_gamma   90.00
#
_symmetry.space_group_name_H-M   'P 1'
#
loop_
_entity.id
_entity.type
_entity.pdbx_description
1 polymer ?
#
loop_
_entity_poly.entity_id
_entity_poly.type
_entity_poly.pdbx_seq_one_letter_code
_entity_poly.pdbx_strand_id
1 'polypeptide(L)'
;MATIEVDFEVFKELTVRRESELMTENDVIRLLLGLDDPASKPTAGNETTGGNPWVCKGVAFPHGTEFRATYKGQMYTGVVAEGALVVQGKRFASPSSAAVSITGNPVNGWRFWECLLPGEKHWKVIAELRN
;
A
#
# COMPACT_ATOMS: atom_id res chain seq x y z
N MET A 1 4.24 9.91 -15.06
CA MET A 1 4.32 9.20 -16.35
C MET A 1 5.77 8.94 -16.66
N ALA A 2 6.13 7.68 -16.85
CA ALA A 2 7.43 7.28 -17.38
C ALA A 2 7.18 6.72 -18.79
N THR A 3 8.06 7.03 -19.75
CA THR A 3 7.99 6.49 -21.11
C THR A 3 8.85 5.25 -21.19
N ILE A 4 8.29 4.15 -21.69
CA ILE A 4 8.99 2.89 -21.93
C ILE A 4 8.85 2.58 -23.42
N GLU A 5 9.96 2.40 -24.11
CA GLU A 5 9.96 1.97 -25.51
C GLU A 5 10.01 0.44 -25.57
N VAL A 6 9.15 -0.14 -26.40
CA VAL A 6 9.08 -1.58 -26.65
C VAL A 6 9.08 -1.83 -28.15
N ASP A 7 9.49 -3.02 -28.56
CA ASP A 7 9.44 -3.40 -29.97
C ASP A 7 7.99 -3.65 -30.46
N PHE A 8 7.85 -3.77 -31.77
CA PHE A 8 6.55 -3.91 -32.42
C PHE A 8 5.81 -5.20 -32.04
N GLU A 9 6.52 -6.29 -31.79
CA GLU A 9 5.89 -7.56 -31.40
C GLU A 9 5.29 -7.44 -30.01
N VAL A 10 6.04 -6.86 -29.05
CA VAL A 10 5.54 -6.61 -27.70
C VAL A 10 4.33 -5.68 -27.72
N PHE A 11 4.37 -4.59 -28.49
CA PHE A 11 3.24 -3.67 -28.61
C PHE A 11 1.98 -4.38 -29.14
N LYS A 12 2.13 -5.21 -30.18
CA LYS A 12 1.04 -5.99 -30.74
C LYS A 12 0.47 -6.98 -29.71
N GLU A 13 1.34 -7.66 -28.99
CA GLU A 13 0.98 -8.69 -28.01
C GLU A 13 0.24 -8.10 -26.79
N LEU A 14 0.61 -6.88 -26.37
CA LEU A 14 -0.12 -6.09 -25.38
C LEU A 14 -1.50 -5.67 -25.89
N THR A 15 -1.59 -5.22 -27.15
CA THR A 15 -2.85 -4.78 -27.75
C THR A 15 -3.85 -5.93 -27.89
N VAL A 16 -3.39 -7.11 -28.32
CA VAL A 16 -4.24 -8.32 -28.48
C VAL A 16 -4.84 -8.80 -27.15
N ARG A 17 -4.14 -8.57 -26.03
CA ARG A 17 -4.62 -8.94 -24.69
C ARG A 17 -5.66 -7.99 -24.10
N ARG A 18 -5.97 -6.88 -24.77
CA ARG A 18 -7.02 -5.96 -24.31
C ARG A 18 -8.37 -6.62 -24.52
N GLU A 19 -9.07 -6.91 -23.42
CA GLU A 19 -10.42 -7.50 -23.47
C GLU A 19 -11.51 -6.46 -23.80
N SER A 20 -11.20 -5.17 -23.64
CA SER A 20 -12.11 -4.05 -23.87
C SER A 20 -11.35 -2.82 -24.37
N GLU A 21 -12.04 -1.97 -25.12
CA GLU A 21 -11.52 -0.71 -25.63
C GLU A 21 -11.10 0.26 -24.51
N LEU A 22 -11.67 0.11 -23.31
CA LEU A 22 -11.35 0.93 -22.14
C LEU A 22 -10.07 0.48 -21.42
N MET A 23 -9.60 -0.75 -21.67
CA MET A 23 -8.38 -1.28 -21.04
C MET A 23 -7.16 -0.69 -21.75
N THR A 24 -6.20 -0.13 -21.02
CA THR A 24 -4.96 0.41 -21.61
C THR A 24 -3.85 -0.65 -21.67
N GLU A 25 -2.81 -0.42 -22.47
CA GLU A 25 -1.63 -1.29 -22.50
C GLU A 25 -0.96 -1.37 -21.12
N ASN A 26 -0.99 -0.26 -20.36
CA ASN A 26 -0.49 -0.23 -19.00
C ASN A 26 -1.32 -1.12 -18.07
N ASP A 27 -2.65 -1.20 -18.23
CA ASP A 27 -3.49 -2.11 -17.45
C ASP A 27 -3.19 -3.58 -17.77
N VAL A 28 -2.92 -3.90 -19.04
CA VAL A 28 -2.47 -5.23 -19.46
C VAL A 28 -1.14 -5.58 -18.81
N ILE A 29 -0.17 -4.66 -18.82
CA ILE A 29 1.13 -4.86 -18.15
C ILE A 29 0.92 -5.09 -16.64
N ARG A 30 0.05 -4.30 -16.01
CA ARG A 30 -0.26 -4.46 -14.58
C ARG A 30 -0.85 -5.84 -14.28
N LEU A 31 -1.77 -6.33 -15.11
CA LEU A 31 -2.32 -7.67 -14.97
C LEU A 31 -1.24 -8.75 -15.13
N LEU A 32 -0.40 -8.65 -16.15
CA LEU A 32 0.69 -9.59 -16.42
C LEU A 32 1.74 -9.63 -15.30
N LEU A 33 2.00 -8.49 -14.67
CA LEU A 33 2.91 -8.36 -13.53
C LEU A 33 2.24 -8.67 -12.18
N GLY A 34 0.94 -8.98 -12.16
CA GLY A 34 0.19 -9.20 -10.92
C GLY A 34 -0.01 -7.93 -10.07
N LEU A 35 0.10 -6.75 -10.66
CA LEU A 35 -0.08 -5.44 -10.03
C LEU A 35 -1.56 -5.02 -9.93
N ASP A 36 -2.47 -5.79 -10.53
CA ASP A 36 -3.93 -5.62 -10.40
C ASP A 36 -4.56 -6.56 -9.35
N ASP A 37 -3.73 -7.16 -8.51
CA ASP A 37 -4.20 -7.72 -7.25
C ASP A 37 -4.87 -6.57 -6.44
N PRO A 38 -6.08 -6.76 -5.87
CA PRO A 38 -6.67 -5.77 -4.98
C PRO A 38 -5.77 -5.46 -3.76
N ALA A 39 -4.74 -6.29 -3.50
CA ALA A 39 -3.68 -6.02 -2.52
C ALA A 39 -2.55 -5.11 -3.03
N SER A 40 -2.51 -4.73 -4.31
CA SER A 40 -1.36 -4.07 -4.95
C SER A 40 -1.70 -2.86 -5.82
N LYS A 41 -2.77 -2.11 -5.51
CA LYS A 41 -2.92 -0.73 -6.01
C LYS A 41 -2.04 0.22 -5.18
N PRO A 42 -1.00 0.86 -5.74
CA PRO A 42 -0.58 2.16 -5.25
C PRO A 42 -1.61 3.16 -5.80
N THR A 43 -2.65 3.44 -5.02
CA THR A 43 -3.58 4.54 -5.30
C THR A 43 -2.86 5.85 -4.97
N ALA A 44 -2.06 6.33 -5.92
CA ALA A 44 -1.66 7.73 -5.94
C ALA A 44 -2.73 8.51 -6.70
N GLY A 45 -3.54 9.26 -5.95
CA GLY A 45 -4.27 10.42 -6.47
C GLY A 45 -5.77 10.23 -6.64
N ASN A 46 -6.52 10.30 -5.53
CA ASN A 46 -7.34 11.50 -5.34
C ASN A 46 -7.76 11.64 -3.86
N GLU A 47 -7.75 12.88 -3.38
CA GLU A 47 -8.37 13.37 -2.13
C GLU A 47 -7.59 13.22 -0.81
N THR A 48 -6.49 13.97 -0.72
CA THR A 48 -6.26 14.76 0.49
C THR A 48 -7.48 15.67 0.66
N THR A 49 -8.32 15.42 1.67
CA THR A 49 -9.03 16.38 2.57
C THR A 49 -10.28 15.71 3.16
N GLY A 50 -10.18 15.07 4.34
CA GLY A 50 -11.39 14.73 5.13
C GLY A 50 -11.37 13.41 5.91
N GLY A 51 -10.39 12.54 5.70
CA GLY A 51 -10.34 11.27 6.41
C GLY A 51 -9.90 11.41 7.87
N ASN A 52 -10.59 10.70 8.77
CA ASN A 52 -10.26 10.74 10.20
C ASN A 52 -8.83 10.19 10.44
N PRO A 53 -7.99 10.86 11.24
CA PRO A 53 -6.69 10.33 11.61
C PRO A 53 -6.87 9.07 12.44
N TRP A 54 -6.03 8.07 12.21
CA TRP A 54 -5.99 6.89 13.06
C TRP A 54 -5.15 7.18 14.29
N VAL A 55 -5.80 7.25 15.45
CA VAL A 55 -5.12 7.47 16.73
C VAL A 55 -4.98 6.14 17.46
N CYS A 56 -3.74 5.70 17.67
CA CYS A 56 -3.47 4.48 18.45
C CYS A 56 -2.53 4.81 19.61
N LYS A 57 -2.97 4.51 20.84
CA LYS A 57 -2.18 4.71 22.08
C LYS A 57 -1.48 6.08 22.17
N GLY A 58 -2.16 7.16 21.78
CA GLY A 58 -1.65 8.53 21.86
C GLY A 58 -0.83 8.99 20.65
N VAL A 59 -0.55 8.12 19.67
CA VAL A 59 0.09 8.50 18.40
C VAL A 59 -0.99 8.66 17.33
N ALA A 60 -1.06 9.83 16.72
CA ALA A 60 -1.99 10.15 15.65
C ALA A 60 -1.30 9.98 14.28
N PHE A 61 -1.84 9.09 13.47
CA PHE A 61 -1.44 8.90 12.08
C PHE A 61 -2.46 9.60 11.17
N PRO A 62 -2.07 10.64 10.43
CA PRO A 62 -2.95 11.29 9.47
C PRO A 62 -3.49 10.31 8.43
N HIS A 63 -4.67 10.58 7.89
CA HIS A 63 -5.17 9.85 6.73
C HIS A 63 -4.17 9.93 5.57
N GLY A 64 -3.97 8.81 4.87
CA GLY A 64 -2.97 8.70 3.81
C GLY A 64 -1.55 8.41 4.31
N THR A 65 -1.35 8.23 5.62
CA THR A 65 -0.07 7.68 6.11
C THR A 65 0.10 6.28 5.56
N GLU A 66 1.21 6.05 4.86
CA GLU A 66 1.57 4.75 4.33
C GLU A 66 2.32 3.95 5.38
N PHE A 67 2.12 2.64 5.37
CA PHE A 67 2.74 1.69 6.28
C PHE A 67 3.41 0.60 5.45
N ARG A 68 4.57 0.14 5.89
CA ARG A 68 5.23 -1.03 5.31
C ARG A 68 5.88 -1.88 6.38
N ALA A 69 5.98 -3.17 6.09
CA ALA A 69 6.72 -4.13 6.89
C ALA A 69 7.26 -5.23 5.98
N THR A 70 8.48 -5.70 6.24
CA THR A 70 9.04 -6.86 5.54
C THR A 70 9.00 -8.06 6.45
N TYR A 71 8.32 -9.13 6.03
CA TYR A 71 8.23 -10.37 6.79
C TYR A 71 8.48 -11.57 5.89
N LYS A 72 9.42 -12.44 6.29
CA LYS A 72 9.85 -13.63 5.52
C LYS A 72 10.19 -13.32 4.05
N GLY A 73 10.83 -12.17 3.80
CA GLY A 73 11.21 -11.74 2.45
C GLY A 73 10.07 -11.14 1.61
N GLN A 74 8.84 -11.09 2.13
CA GLN A 74 7.70 -10.47 1.47
C GLN A 74 7.41 -9.11 2.10
N MET A 75 7.22 -8.10 1.25
CA MET A 75 6.85 -6.76 1.69
C MET A 75 5.33 -6.66 1.80
N TYR A 76 4.88 -6.20 2.95
CA TYR A 76 3.48 -5.93 3.25
C TYR A 76 3.30 -4.43 3.38
N THR A 77 2.32 -3.88 2.68
CA THR A 77 2.00 -2.47 2.71
C THR A 77 0.60 -2.24 3.28
N GLY A 78 0.41 -1.07 3.86
CA GLY A 78 -0.86 -0.62 4.39
C GLY A 78 -1.01 0.88 4.28
N VAL A 79 -2.22 1.37 4.44
CA VAL A 79 -2.55 2.81 4.40
C VAL A 79 -3.54 3.13 5.49
N VAL A 80 -3.39 4.30 6.11
CA VAL A 80 -4.39 4.81 7.04
C VAL A 80 -5.56 5.38 6.24
N ALA A 81 -6.71 4.74 6.37
CA ALA A 81 -7.95 5.18 5.76
C ALA A 81 -9.09 5.13 6.78
N GLU A 82 -9.95 6.15 6.79
CA GLU A 82 -11.17 6.17 7.63
C GLU A 82 -10.89 5.84 9.12
N GLY A 83 -9.85 6.44 9.72
CA GLY A 83 -9.49 6.24 11.13
C GLY A 83 -8.97 4.84 11.50
N ALA A 84 -8.60 4.01 10.53
CA ALA A 84 -8.03 2.69 10.76
C ALA A 84 -6.85 2.40 9.82
N LEU A 85 -5.98 1.47 10.23
CA LEU A 85 -4.92 0.97 9.37
C LEU A 85 -5.48 -0.11 8.45
N VAL A 86 -5.43 0.10 7.15
CA VAL A 86 -5.88 -0.86 6.15
C VAL A 86 -4.67 -1.56 5.57
N VAL A 87 -4.56 -2.88 5.78
CA VAL A 87 -3.47 -3.72 5.26
C VAL A 87 -4.08 -4.82 4.42
N GLN A 88 -3.67 -4.95 3.16
CA GLN A 88 -4.22 -5.96 2.24
C GLN A 88 -5.76 -5.99 2.22
N GLY A 89 -6.40 -4.83 2.25
CA GLY A 89 -7.88 -4.69 2.25
C GLY A 89 -8.56 -4.98 3.60
N LYS A 90 -7.83 -5.39 4.64
CA LYS A 90 -8.38 -5.59 6.00
C LYS A 90 -8.14 -4.37 6.86
N ARG A 91 -9.19 -3.94 7.57
CA ARG A 91 -9.14 -2.78 8.49
C ARG A 91 -8.74 -3.24 9.89
N PHE A 92 -7.75 -2.56 10.47
CA PHE A 92 -7.21 -2.85 11.79
C PHE A 92 -7.24 -1.61 12.68
N ALA A 93 -7.74 -1.79 13.91
CA ALA A 93 -7.77 -0.74 14.91
C ALA A 93 -6.44 -0.62 15.70
N SER A 94 -5.52 -1.59 15.58
CA SER A 94 -4.23 -1.59 16.27
C SER A 94 -3.08 -2.11 15.38
N PRO A 95 -1.85 -1.57 15.54
CA PRO A 95 -0.68 -2.04 14.77
C PRO A 95 -0.35 -3.50 15.06
N SER A 96 -0.54 -3.93 16.32
CA SER A 96 -0.34 -5.33 16.71
C SER A 96 -1.28 -6.25 15.96
N SER A 97 -2.58 -5.92 15.86
CA SER A 97 -3.55 -6.76 15.14
C SER A 97 -3.19 -6.89 13.65
N ALA A 98 -2.78 -5.79 13.02
CA ALA A 98 -2.30 -5.79 11.64
C ALA A 98 -1.05 -6.69 11.47
N ALA A 99 -0.11 -6.62 12.40
CA ALA A 99 1.11 -7.43 12.36
C ALA A 99 0.80 -8.92 12.61
N VAL A 100 -0.09 -9.25 13.56
CA VAL A 100 -0.53 -10.65 13.79
C VAL A 100 -1.21 -11.23 12.56
N SER A 101 -2.00 -10.42 11.83
CA SER A 101 -2.62 -10.88 10.59
C SER A 101 -1.62 -11.27 9.50
N ILE A 102 -0.38 -10.76 9.56
CA ILE A 102 0.69 -11.10 8.62
C ILE A 102 1.54 -12.25 9.16
N THR A 103 1.96 -12.17 10.41
CA THR A 103 2.92 -13.10 11.00
C THR A 103 2.27 -14.39 11.53
N GLY A 104 0.96 -14.39 11.72
CA GLY A 104 0.19 -15.45 12.36
C GLY A 104 0.49 -15.62 13.86
N ASN A 105 1.32 -14.75 14.44
CA ASN A 105 1.77 -14.83 15.82
C ASN A 105 1.64 -13.48 16.52
N PRO A 106 1.43 -13.45 17.84
CA PRO A 106 1.43 -12.21 18.61
C PRO A 106 2.82 -11.55 18.55
N VAL A 107 2.94 -10.50 17.75
CA VAL A 107 4.18 -9.73 17.56
C VAL A 107 4.00 -8.28 17.99
N ASN A 108 5.11 -7.62 18.30
CA ASN A 108 5.10 -6.20 18.62
C ASN A 108 4.90 -5.35 17.37
N GLY A 109 3.64 -5.01 17.08
CA GLY A 109 3.27 -4.18 15.92
C GLY A 109 4.00 -2.85 15.86
N TRP A 110 4.45 -2.29 16.99
CA TRP A 110 5.14 -0.99 17.00
C TRP A 110 6.53 -1.03 16.35
N ARG A 111 7.24 -2.15 16.47
CA ARG A 111 8.57 -2.33 15.85
C ARG A 111 8.51 -3.02 14.51
N PHE A 112 7.38 -3.66 14.21
CA PHE A 112 7.17 -4.38 12.97
C PHE A 112 6.85 -3.43 11.81
N TRP A 113 6.13 -2.36 12.10
CA TRP A 113 5.66 -1.41 11.11
C TRP A 113 6.57 -0.19 11.01
N GLU A 114 6.91 0.15 9.77
CA GLU A 114 7.41 1.47 9.40
C GLU A 114 6.25 2.28 8.82
N CYS A 115 6.18 3.58 9.13
CA CYS A 115 5.25 4.50 8.51
C CYS A 115 5.97 5.58 7.71
N LEU A 116 5.31 6.05 6.67
CA LEU A 116 5.66 7.25 5.91
C LEU A 116 4.53 8.25 6.11
N LEU A 117 4.81 9.29 6.90
CA LEU A 117 3.87 10.37 7.13
C LEU A 117 3.69 11.20 5.86
N PRO A 118 2.47 11.72 5.59
CA PRO A 118 2.25 12.58 4.44
C PRO A 118 3.10 13.85 4.56
N GLY A 119 4.01 14.05 3.60
CA GLY A 119 4.97 15.15 3.58
C GLY A 119 6.39 14.78 4.04
N GLU A 120 6.56 13.60 4.65
CA GLU A 120 7.89 13.05 4.93
C GLU A 120 8.40 12.19 3.75
N LYS A 121 9.73 12.11 3.59
CA LYS A 121 10.38 11.28 2.56
C LYS A 121 11.07 10.03 3.13
N HIS A 122 11.13 9.90 4.44
CA HIS A 122 11.81 8.80 5.11
C HIS A 122 10.81 7.96 5.87
N TRP A 123 10.92 6.65 5.69
CA TRP A 123 10.20 5.68 6.49
C TRP A 123 10.78 5.68 7.90
N LYS A 124 9.91 5.73 8.90
CA LYS A 124 10.29 5.69 10.32
C LYS A 124 9.56 4.57 11.01
N VAL A 125 10.20 3.95 12.00
CA VAL A 125 9.55 2.89 12.77
C VAL A 125 8.52 3.55 13.68
N ILE A 126 7.28 3.05 13.70
CA ILE A 126 6.21 3.70 14.47
C ILE A 126 6.48 3.69 15.99
N ALA A 127 7.34 2.80 16.47
CA ALA A 127 7.84 2.80 17.84
C ALA A 127 8.58 4.10 18.19
N GLU A 128 9.26 4.75 17.25
CA GLU A 128 10.00 5.99 17.47
C GLU A 128 9.07 7.21 17.62
N LEU A 129 7.83 7.10 17.14
CA LEU A 129 6.81 8.15 17.30
C LEU A 129 6.17 8.14 18.69
N ARG A 130 6.39 7.07 19.46
CA ARG A 130 5.90 6.93 20.83
C ARG A 130 7.02 7.34 21.79
N ASN A 131 7.00 8.61 22.18
CA ASN A 131 7.82 9.14 23.28
C ASN A 131 7.31 8.63 24.64
#